data_AF-Q4CA69-F1
#
_entry.id   AF-Q4CA69-F1
#
_cell.length_a   1.000
_cell.length_b   1.000
_cell.length_c   1.000
_cell.angle_alpha   90.00
_cell.angle_beta   90.00
_cell.angle_gamma   90.00
#
_symmetry.space_group_name_H-M   'P 1'
#
loop_
_entity.id
_entity.type
_entity.pdbx_description
1 polymer ?
#
loop_
_entity_poly.entity_id
_entity_poly.type
_entity_poly.pdbx_seq_one_letter_code
_entity_poly.pdbx_strand_id
1 'polypeptide(L)'
;MKTLRGLTVIENEDGASFTGTFTVDGNIPPVAFDADGNYVAGGLSVFLDVKEVFELANQFDTFIETNLTFGSSEAAASQPNIFELILFEETSELTITIFDDIIEEEPFTYNFELVDDLEGSDYIVNPDANTGSFVLEDGLPGGPGVGPDVGVSVTESELFEGDEFTVNFTVEGDDLPTPDNPLTVLVDSGVFGAIGEFVIFDEEGNEAVEFEGIAGFPEVNGASASGFLVDLIAPTASLTLEVFDDGPGEGLETFDFELANGELYEVDPDNAGVTLNIDDTAPALVPNFGSLDGETIEGVGSNELTFGGAGDDLIDTVGGTGGNRLYGQSGDDTFILGSDDRALGGAGDDRFFLLGGDNTITGGQDMDQFWIANADIPPAANTITDFESGEDVIGVAGLDIGFDDLGITQQGDDTLISLGNDELAKLLGVTASDLTAADFAFADSVTI
;
A
#
# COMPACT_ATOMS: atom_id res chain seq x y z
N MET A 1 -20.22 -17.90 39.50
CA MET A 1 -20.55 -18.58 38.24
C MET A 1 -21.06 -19.99 38.56
N LYS A 2 -22.24 -20.40 38.11
CA LYS A 2 -22.62 -21.81 38.28
C LYS A 2 -21.84 -22.62 37.24
N THR A 3 -20.84 -23.36 37.68
CA THR A 3 -19.88 -24.10 36.85
C THR A 3 -20.60 -25.14 35.99
N LEU A 4 -20.84 -24.83 34.72
CA LEU A 4 -21.07 -25.83 33.69
C LEU A 4 -19.67 -26.24 33.18
N ARG A 5 -19.06 -27.25 33.81
CA ARG A 5 -17.81 -27.82 33.30
C ARG A 5 -18.08 -28.52 31.96
N GLY A 6 -17.37 -28.13 30.91
CA GLY A 6 -17.24 -28.88 29.65
C GLY A 6 -18.42 -28.71 28.70
N LEU A 7 -18.72 -27.48 28.28
CA LEU A 7 -19.55 -27.23 27.11
C LEU A 7 -18.64 -27.23 25.87
N THR A 8 -18.96 -28.06 24.88
CA THR A 8 -18.42 -27.94 23.52
C THR A 8 -19.38 -27.05 22.74
N VAL A 9 -18.85 -26.04 22.08
CA VAL A 9 -19.52 -25.23 21.05
C VAL A 9 -19.01 -25.76 19.72
N ILE A 10 -19.92 -26.08 18.82
CA ILE A 10 -19.57 -26.49 17.45
C ILE A 10 -19.79 -25.26 16.57
N GLU A 11 -18.74 -24.83 15.88
CA GLU A 11 -18.71 -23.56 15.14
C GLU A 11 -19.82 -23.47 14.07
N ASN A 12 -19.92 -24.48 13.22
CA ASN A 12 -20.82 -24.51 12.07
C ASN A 12 -22.27 -24.89 12.45
N GLU A 13 -22.59 -25.00 13.75
CA GLU A 13 -23.97 -25.16 14.20
C GLU A 13 -24.70 -23.81 14.17
N ASP A 14 -25.92 -23.78 13.61
CA ASP A 14 -26.76 -22.59 13.57
C ASP A 14 -26.96 -21.99 14.98
N GLY A 15 -26.40 -20.80 15.20
CA GLY A 15 -26.43 -20.10 16.49
C GLY A 15 -25.36 -20.54 17.50
N ALA A 16 -24.23 -21.08 17.03
CA ALA A 16 -23.06 -21.40 17.84
C ALA A 16 -22.73 -20.27 18.82
N SER A 17 -22.81 -20.60 20.12
CA SER A 17 -22.63 -19.61 21.17
C SER A 17 -22.31 -20.23 22.53
N PHE A 18 -21.59 -19.46 23.34
CA PHE A 18 -21.34 -19.76 24.74
C PHE A 18 -22.04 -18.75 25.63
N THR A 19 -22.76 -19.20 26.66
CA THR A 19 -23.40 -18.30 27.64
C THR A 19 -22.81 -18.50 29.03
N GLY A 20 -22.16 -17.46 29.54
CA GLY A 20 -21.70 -17.36 30.92
C GLY A 20 -22.77 -16.75 31.83
N THR A 21 -23.20 -17.49 32.87
CA THR A 21 -24.14 -16.99 33.88
C THR A 21 -23.44 -16.52 35.15
N PHE A 22 -23.63 -15.25 35.50
CA PHE A 22 -23.16 -14.60 36.71
C PHE A 22 -24.26 -14.58 37.76
N THR A 23 -23.93 -15.01 38.97
CA THR A 23 -24.88 -15.07 40.09
C THR A 23 -24.31 -14.40 41.32
N VAL A 24 -25.06 -13.49 41.92
CA VAL A 24 -24.66 -12.74 43.12
C VAL A 24 -25.50 -13.21 44.32
N ASP A 25 -24.84 -13.61 45.40
CA ASP A 25 -25.50 -13.82 46.70
C ASP A 25 -25.28 -12.58 47.57
N GLY A 26 -26.20 -11.63 47.48
CA GLY A 26 -26.06 -10.34 48.14
C GLY A 26 -26.87 -9.23 47.48
N ASN A 27 -26.72 -8.02 48.00
CA ASN A 27 -27.43 -6.86 47.47
C ASN A 27 -26.65 -6.21 46.33
N ILE A 28 -27.28 -6.03 45.18
CA ILE A 28 -26.71 -5.27 44.06
C ILE A 28 -27.07 -3.78 44.22
N PRO A 29 -26.12 -2.85 44.05
CA PRO A 29 -26.42 -1.42 44.07
C PRO A 29 -27.45 -1.04 42.99
N PRO A 30 -28.40 -0.13 43.29
CA PRO A 30 -29.42 0.26 42.32
C PRO A 30 -28.79 0.89 41.08
N VAL A 31 -29.28 0.48 39.90
CA VAL A 31 -28.83 0.97 38.59
C VAL A 31 -29.66 2.17 38.16
N ALA A 32 -29.01 3.14 37.52
CA ALA A 32 -29.63 4.27 36.86
C ALA A 32 -29.44 4.19 35.35
N PHE A 33 -30.53 4.40 34.62
CA PHE A 33 -30.56 4.52 33.16
C PHE A 33 -31.03 5.92 32.76
N ASP A 34 -30.59 6.39 31.59
CA ASP A 34 -31.11 7.62 31.01
C ASP A 34 -32.51 7.44 30.39
N ALA A 35 -33.04 8.48 29.75
CA ALA A 35 -34.37 8.44 29.14
C ALA A 35 -34.44 7.52 27.89
N ASP A 36 -33.31 7.21 27.29
CA ASP A 36 -33.17 6.39 26.09
C ASP A 36 -32.87 4.92 26.45
N GLY A 37 -32.66 4.62 27.74
CA GLY A 37 -32.42 3.28 28.26
C GLY A 37 -30.94 2.91 28.37
N ASN A 38 -30.02 3.85 28.15
CA ASN A 38 -28.60 3.59 28.29
C ASN A 38 -28.19 3.61 29.76
N TYR A 39 -27.24 2.74 30.12
CA TYR A 39 -26.65 2.69 31.45
C TYR A 39 -25.95 4.02 31.80
N VAL A 40 -26.15 4.50 33.03
CA VAL A 40 -25.53 5.74 33.54
C VAL A 40 -24.63 5.47 34.75
N ALA A 41 -25.12 4.76 35.76
CA ALA A 41 -24.39 4.49 37.00
C ALA A 41 -25.04 3.39 37.85
N GLY A 42 -24.31 2.83 38.81
CA GLY A 42 -24.81 1.85 39.76
C GLY A 42 -24.48 0.41 39.35
N GLY A 43 -25.24 -0.57 39.86
CA GLY A 43 -24.93 -1.97 39.64
C GLY A 43 -23.69 -2.45 40.41
N LEU A 44 -23.35 -3.72 40.24
CA LEU A 44 -22.15 -4.31 40.83
C LEU A 44 -21.07 -4.48 39.75
N SER A 45 -19.96 -3.78 39.90
CA SER A 45 -18.77 -3.96 39.05
C SER A 45 -18.09 -5.29 39.40
N VAL A 46 -17.90 -6.13 38.39
CA VAL A 46 -17.28 -7.46 38.44
C VAL A 46 -16.28 -7.59 37.30
N PHE A 47 -15.11 -8.13 37.57
CA PHE A 47 -14.03 -8.29 36.62
C PHE A 47 -13.92 -9.75 36.16
N LEU A 48 -13.90 -9.92 34.84
CA LEU A 48 -13.73 -11.19 34.15
C LEU A 48 -12.43 -11.18 33.37
N ASP A 49 -11.52 -12.07 33.73
CA ASP A 49 -10.31 -12.37 32.97
C ASP A 49 -10.62 -13.43 31.91
N VAL A 50 -10.49 -13.04 30.65
CA VAL A 50 -10.61 -13.89 29.45
C VAL A 50 -9.19 -14.26 29.03
N LYS A 51 -8.75 -15.46 29.40
CA LYS A 51 -7.32 -15.84 29.33
C LYS A 51 -6.80 -15.81 27.88
N GLU A 52 -7.62 -16.25 26.93
CA GLU A 52 -7.28 -16.35 25.51
C GLU A 52 -8.03 -15.30 24.66
N VAL A 53 -8.10 -14.05 25.15
CA VAL A 53 -8.88 -12.98 24.49
C VAL A 53 -8.51 -12.72 23.03
N PHE A 54 -7.24 -12.88 22.65
CA PHE A 54 -6.78 -12.62 21.28
C PHE A 54 -7.21 -13.73 20.33
N GLU A 55 -7.15 -14.99 20.76
CA GLU A 55 -7.67 -16.12 19.98
C GLU A 55 -9.20 -16.01 19.87
N LEU A 56 -9.87 -15.67 20.99
CA LEU A 56 -11.32 -15.51 21.00
C LEU A 56 -11.78 -14.38 20.08
N ALA A 57 -10.99 -13.32 19.94
CA ALA A 57 -11.29 -12.21 19.03
C ALA A 57 -11.29 -12.61 17.55
N ASN A 58 -10.58 -13.68 17.20
CA ASN A 58 -10.58 -14.24 15.84
C ASN A 58 -11.78 -15.15 15.58
N GLN A 59 -12.53 -15.54 16.61
CA GLN A 59 -13.65 -16.50 16.54
C GLN A 59 -15.00 -15.87 16.90
N PHE A 60 -14.99 -14.60 17.30
CA PHE A 60 -16.12 -13.93 17.93
C PHE A 60 -16.86 -13.02 16.94
N ASP A 61 -18.19 -13.10 16.96
CA ASP A 61 -19.07 -12.17 16.22
C ASP A 61 -19.60 -11.06 17.14
N THR A 62 -20.41 -11.42 18.16
CA THR A 62 -21.06 -10.42 19.01
C THR A 62 -21.31 -10.85 20.45
N PHE A 63 -21.39 -9.86 21.34
CA PHE A 63 -21.73 -10.04 22.75
C PHE A 63 -23.20 -9.69 22.97
N ILE A 64 -23.95 -10.60 23.59
CA ILE A 64 -25.33 -10.37 23.99
C ILE A 64 -25.37 -10.26 25.52
N GLU A 65 -25.69 -9.04 25.97
CA GLU A 65 -25.77 -8.67 27.38
C GLU A 65 -27.20 -8.89 27.91
N THR A 66 -27.35 -9.69 28.97
CA THR A 66 -28.64 -9.84 29.68
C THR A 66 -28.48 -9.47 31.15
N ASN A 67 -29.13 -8.37 31.56
CA ASN A 67 -29.04 -7.77 32.91
C ASN A 67 -27.61 -7.38 33.33
N LEU A 68 -26.73 -7.11 32.38
CA LEU A 68 -25.41 -6.55 32.63
C LEU A 68 -25.04 -5.54 31.55
N THR A 69 -23.92 -4.86 31.72
CA THR A 69 -23.22 -4.17 30.62
C THR A 69 -21.72 -4.12 30.82
N PHE A 70 -20.95 -3.78 29.80
CA PHE A 70 -19.51 -3.55 29.94
C PHE A 70 -19.22 -2.22 30.65
N GLY A 71 -18.29 -2.29 31.60
CA GLY A 71 -17.74 -1.13 32.30
C GLY A 71 -16.59 -0.46 31.55
N SER A 72 -15.99 0.55 32.19
CA SER A 72 -14.92 1.38 31.61
C SER A 72 -13.82 1.74 32.62
N SER A 73 -13.67 0.94 33.68
CA SER A 73 -12.68 1.15 34.72
C SER A 73 -11.26 1.14 34.17
N GLU A 74 -10.44 2.07 34.70
CA GLU A 74 -9.02 2.18 34.33
C GLU A 74 -8.23 0.91 34.66
N ALA A 75 -8.65 0.16 35.69
CA ALA A 75 -8.03 -1.10 36.09
C ALA A 75 -8.13 -2.14 34.97
N ALA A 76 -9.33 -2.37 34.42
CA ALA A 76 -9.55 -3.25 33.28
C ALA A 76 -8.87 -2.71 32.01
N ALA A 77 -8.97 -1.40 31.74
CA ALA A 77 -8.33 -0.80 30.55
C ALA A 77 -6.80 -0.96 30.50
N SER A 78 -6.15 -1.19 31.64
CA SER A 78 -4.71 -1.44 31.71
C SER A 78 -4.31 -2.90 31.40
N GLN A 79 -5.29 -3.81 31.30
CA GLN A 79 -5.09 -5.25 31.10
C GLN A 79 -6.03 -5.74 29.98
N PRO A 80 -5.53 -6.00 28.75
CA PRO A 80 -6.37 -6.23 27.57
C PRO A 80 -7.27 -7.48 27.66
N ASN A 81 -6.95 -8.40 28.56
CA ASN A 81 -7.69 -9.63 28.82
C ASN A 81 -8.74 -9.50 29.93
N ILE A 82 -8.81 -8.36 30.63
CA ILE A 82 -9.77 -8.16 31.73
C ILE A 82 -10.89 -7.23 31.31
N PHE A 83 -12.11 -7.72 31.45
CA PHE A 83 -13.33 -6.98 31.18
C PHE A 83 -14.02 -6.63 32.50
N GLU A 84 -14.40 -5.37 32.64
CA GLU A 84 -15.35 -4.97 33.68
C GLU A 84 -16.77 -5.25 33.17
N LEU A 85 -17.54 -6.00 33.96
CA LEU A 85 -18.95 -6.28 33.77
C LEU A 85 -19.73 -5.63 34.92
N ILE A 86 -20.72 -4.82 34.60
CA ILE A 86 -21.59 -4.17 35.57
C ILE A 86 -22.90 -4.96 35.62
N LEU A 87 -23.11 -5.70 36.71
CA LEU A 87 -24.28 -6.55 36.89
C LEU A 87 -25.45 -5.75 37.47
N PHE A 88 -26.64 -5.91 36.89
CA PHE A 88 -27.85 -5.19 37.31
C PHE A 88 -28.76 -6.03 38.21
N GLU A 89 -28.72 -7.35 38.06
CA GLU A 89 -29.61 -8.29 38.74
C GLU A 89 -28.82 -9.46 39.34
N GLU A 90 -29.42 -10.13 40.32
CA GLU A 90 -28.79 -11.28 41.03
C GLU A 90 -28.39 -12.41 40.05
N THR A 91 -29.02 -12.46 38.88
CA THR A 91 -28.65 -13.33 37.76
C THR A 91 -28.51 -12.49 36.49
N SER A 92 -27.32 -12.52 35.91
CA SER A 92 -26.97 -11.83 34.67
C SER A 92 -26.24 -12.80 33.74
N GLU A 93 -26.33 -12.59 32.43
CA GLU A 93 -25.76 -13.48 31.43
C GLU A 93 -25.00 -12.68 30.38
N LEU A 94 -23.84 -13.20 29.99
CA LEU A 94 -23.09 -12.77 28.83
C LEU A 94 -23.08 -13.93 27.84
N THR A 95 -23.67 -13.75 26.68
CA THR A 95 -23.57 -14.70 25.57
C THR A 95 -22.56 -14.18 24.56
N ILE A 96 -21.66 -15.06 24.14
CA ILE A 96 -20.64 -14.85 23.11
C ILE A 96 -21.11 -15.67 21.92
N THR A 97 -21.42 -15.03 20.79
CA THR A 97 -21.72 -15.73 19.54
C THR A 97 -20.43 -15.95 18.76
N ILE A 98 -20.34 -17.11 18.12
CA ILE A 98 -19.23 -17.54 17.28
C ILE A 98 -19.66 -17.36 15.82
N PHE A 99 -18.78 -16.85 14.97
CA PHE A 99 -19.03 -16.88 13.52
C PHE A 99 -18.48 -18.17 12.93
N ASP A 100 -19.11 -18.63 11.85
CA ASP A 100 -18.69 -19.78 11.07
C ASP A 100 -17.76 -19.28 9.97
N ASP A 101 -16.49 -19.67 10.02
CA ASP A 101 -15.54 -19.38 8.95
C ASP A 101 -15.30 -20.58 8.02
N ILE A 102 -14.17 -20.62 7.31
CA ILE A 102 -13.86 -21.70 6.36
C ILE A 102 -12.59 -22.46 6.73
N ILE A 103 -11.91 -22.03 7.79
CA ILE A 103 -10.58 -22.45 8.20
C ILE A 103 -10.71 -23.64 9.13
N GLU A 104 -9.81 -24.60 8.95
CA GLU A 104 -9.74 -25.74 9.83
C GLU A 104 -8.94 -25.40 11.11
N GLU A 105 -9.56 -25.58 12.27
CA GLU A 105 -8.99 -25.33 13.58
C GLU A 105 -8.97 -26.58 14.47
N GLU A 106 -7.89 -26.72 15.24
CA GLU A 106 -7.83 -27.75 16.27
C GLU A 106 -8.67 -27.33 17.48
N PRO A 107 -9.39 -28.27 18.14
CA PRO A 107 -10.22 -27.98 19.30
C PRO A 107 -9.53 -27.12 20.35
N PHE A 108 -10.03 -25.90 20.56
CA PHE A 108 -9.42 -24.92 21.44
C PHE A 108 -10.25 -24.68 22.70
N THR A 109 -9.59 -24.56 23.87
CA THR A 109 -10.28 -24.31 25.14
C THR A 109 -10.13 -22.87 25.59
N TYR A 110 -11.24 -22.15 25.66
CA TYR A 110 -11.32 -20.79 26.19
C TYR A 110 -11.63 -20.79 27.68
N ASN A 111 -10.83 -20.08 28.46
CA ASN A 111 -10.89 -20.05 29.92
C ASN A 111 -11.25 -18.65 30.43
N PHE A 112 -12.12 -18.65 31.44
CA PHE A 112 -12.65 -17.46 32.08
C PHE A 112 -12.43 -17.54 33.58
N GLU A 113 -12.03 -16.44 34.21
CA GLU A 113 -11.83 -16.35 35.65
C GLU A 113 -12.38 -15.04 36.22
N LEU A 114 -13.14 -15.12 37.31
CA LEU A 114 -13.55 -13.96 38.08
C LEU A 114 -12.40 -13.51 38.99
N VAL A 115 -12.09 -12.21 38.95
CA VAL A 115 -10.97 -11.60 39.69
C VAL A 115 -11.53 -10.64 40.74
N ASP A 116 -11.21 -10.76 42.02
CA ASP A 116 -11.74 -9.89 43.09
C ASP A 116 -10.68 -9.04 43.82
N ASP A 117 -9.44 -9.03 43.34
CA ASP A 117 -8.32 -8.27 43.93
C ASP A 117 -7.97 -6.99 43.15
N LEU A 118 -8.81 -6.59 42.18
CA LEU A 118 -8.66 -5.35 41.42
C LEU A 118 -9.33 -4.16 42.11
N GLU A 119 -8.76 -2.96 41.91
CA GLU A 119 -9.36 -1.71 42.37
C GLU A 119 -10.76 -1.53 41.77
N GLY A 120 -11.78 -1.40 42.63
CA GLY A 120 -13.20 -1.36 42.22
C GLY A 120 -13.99 -2.62 42.59
N SER A 121 -13.31 -3.71 42.98
CA SER A 121 -13.97 -4.95 43.43
C SER A 121 -14.61 -4.76 44.81
N ASP A 122 -15.95 -4.72 44.87
CA ASP A 122 -16.74 -4.71 46.12
C ASP A 122 -17.52 -6.03 46.32
N TYR A 123 -16.90 -7.13 45.90
CA TYR A 123 -17.44 -8.49 46.02
C TYR A 123 -16.34 -9.46 46.46
N ILE A 124 -16.76 -10.66 46.82
CA ILE A 124 -15.86 -11.78 47.12
C ILE A 124 -16.24 -12.91 46.17
N VAL A 125 -15.25 -13.47 45.50
CA VAL A 125 -15.44 -14.57 44.57
C VAL A 125 -15.66 -15.88 45.34
N ASN A 126 -16.68 -16.63 44.93
CA ASN A 126 -16.87 -18.00 45.42
C ASN A 126 -15.82 -18.91 44.76
N PRO A 127 -14.89 -19.51 45.53
CA PRO A 127 -13.79 -20.30 44.96
C PRO A 127 -14.25 -21.60 44.29
N ASP A 128 -15.47 -22.06 44.54
CA ASP A 128 -16.04 -23.24 43.86
C ASP A 128 -16.68 -22.89 42.49
N ALA A 129 -16.73 -21.60 42.16
CA ALA A 129 -17.59 -21.01 41.14
C ALA A 129 -16.92 -19.78 40.48
N ASN A 130 -15.59 -19.73 40.49
CA ASN A 130 -14.79 -18.60 40.02
C ASN A 130 -14.29 -18.74 38.58
N THR A 131 -14.34 -19.95 38.01
CA THR A 131 -13.90 -20.20 36.64
C THR A 131 -15.01 -20.77 35.76
N GLY A 132 -14.88 -20.53 34.47
CA GLY A 132 -15.69 -21.14 33.41
C GLY A 132 -14.79 -21.47 32.21
N SER A 133 -15.24 -22.39 31.37
CA SER A 133 -14.58 -22.67 30.10
C SER A 133 -15.56 -23.29 29.10
N PHE A 134 -15.24 -23.13 27.82
CA PHE A 134 -15.82 -23.92 26.74
C PHE A 134 -14.72 -24.40 25.79
N VAL A 135 -15.01 -25.46 25.04
CA VAL A 135 -14.19 -25.92 23.93
C VAL A 135 -14.90 -25.50 22.65
N LEU A 136 -14.20 -24.85 21.75
CA LEU A 136 -14.65 -24.63 20.38
C LEU A 136 -14.11 -25.76 19.50
N GLU A 137 -14.96 -26.31 18.63
CA GLU A 137 -14.62 -27.36 17.66
C GLU A 137 -15.29 -27.01 16.33
N ASP A 138 -14.54 -27.13 15.23
CA ASP A 138 -15.10 -27.15 13.88
C ASP A 138 -16.06 -28.35 13.76
N GLY A 139 -17.22 -28.09 13.21
CA GLY A 139 -18.27 -29.08 13.05
C GLY A 139 -17.98 -30.12 11.99
N LEU A 140 -19.03 -30.85 11.60
CA LEU A 140 -18.99 -31.72 10.41
C LEU A 140 -19.92 -31.15 9.32
N PRO A 141 -19.56 -31.25 8.03
CA PRO A 141 -18.33 -31.85 7.50
C PRO A 141 -17.12 -30.90 7.66
N GLY A 142 -16.11 -31.32 8.42
CA GLY A 142 -14.99 -30.49 8.86
C GLY A 142 -13.92 -31.30 9.61
N GLY A 143 -12.68 -30.83 9.59
CA GLY A 143 -11.55 -31.34 10.39
C GLY A 143 -10.52 -32.20 9.64
N PRO A 144 -9.44 -32.63 10.34
CA PRO A 144 -8.22 -33.07 9.67
C PRO A 144 -8.40 -34.30 8.78
N GLY A 145 -7.97 -34.17 7.53
CA GLY A 145 -8.02 -35.17 6.47
C GLY A 145 -9.35 -35.25 5.72
N VAL A 146 -10.15 -34.18 5.72
CA VAL A 146 -11.44 -34.12 5.02
C VAL A 146 -11.30 -33.32 3.72
N GLY A 147 -11.88 -33.85 2.63
CA GLY A 147 -11.91 -33.17 1.34
C GLY A 147 -10.74 -33.50 0.41
N PRO A 148 -10.63 -32.79 -0.72
CA PRO A 148 -9.49 -32.86 -1.61
C PRO A 148 -8.24 -32.17 -1.05
N ASP A 149 -7.08 -32.47 -1.63
CA ASP A 149 -5.83 -31.75 -1.41
C ASP A 149 -5.75 -30.54 -2.35
N VAL A 150 -5.42 -29.35 -1.84
CA VAL A 150 -5.32 -28.09 -2.58
C VAL A 150 -3.88 -27.58 -2.54
N GLY A 151 -3.32 -27.30 -3.71
CA GLY A 151 -1.99 -26.69 -3.86
C GLY A 151 -2.05 -25.34 -4.57
N VAL A 152 -1.09 -24.48 -4.26
CA VAL A 152 -0.85 -23.19 -4.92
C VAL A 152 0.56 -23.12 -5.49
N SER A 153 0.72 -22.50 -6.65
CA SER A 153 2.01 -22.25 -7.29
C SER A 153 1.97 -20.98 -8.14
N VAL A 154 3.12 -20.42 -8.48
CA VAL A 154 3.23 -19.25 -9.36
C VAL A 154 4.09 -19.54 -10.58
N THR A 155 3.83 -18.84 -11.68
CA THR A 155 4.64 -18.94 -12.90
C THR A 155 6.02 -18.31 -12.76
N GLU A 156 6.13 -17.27 -11.94
CA GLU A 156 7.33 -16.49 -11.65
C GLU A 156 7.25 -16.05 -10.17
N SER A 157 8.38 -16.02 -9.48
CA SER A 157 8.47 -15.62 -8.07
C SER A 157 9.46 -14.47 -7.83
N GLU A 158 10.24 -14.10 -8.86
CA GLU A 158 11.12 -12.94 -8.83
C GLU A 158 10.53 -11.96 -9.84
N LEU A 159 9.98 -10.86 -9.34
CA LEU A 159 9.14 -9.94 -10.09
C LEU A 159 9.71 -8.52 -10.02
N PHE A 160 9.44 -7.74 -11.06
CA PHE A 160 9.62 -6.29 -11.12
C PHE A 160 8.26 -5.61 -11.35
N GLU A 161 8.18 -4.30 -11.12
CA GLU A 161 6.96 -3.53 -11.43
C GLU A 161 6.53 -3.72 -12.89
N GLY A 162 5.22 -3.91 -13.10
CA GLY A 162 4.62 -4.20 -14.41
C GLY A 162 4.81 -5.64 -14.91
N ASP A 163 5.49 -6.51 -14.17
CA ASP A 163 5.55 -7.93 -14.53
C ASP A 163 4.18 -8.60 -14.33
N GLU A 164 3.78 -9.41 -15.31
CA GLU A 164 2.60 -10.26 -15.23
C GLU A 164 3.00 -11.66 -14.73
N PHE A 165 2.27 -12.19 -13.75
CA PHE A 165 2.44 -13.55 -13.26
C PHE A 165 1.09 -14.21 -13.00
N THR A 166 1.08 -15.54 -12.99
CA THR A 166 -0.14 -16.33 -12.75
C THR A 166 0.01 -17.17 -11.49
N VAL A 167 -0.90 -16.99 -10.56
CA VAL A 167 -1.16 -17.90 -9.44
C VAL A 167 -2.01 -19.06 -9.94
N ASN A 168 -1.56 -20.29 -9.74
CA ASN A 168 -2.21 -21.51 -10.16
C ASN A 168 -2.65 -22.32 -8.95
N PHE A 169 -3.89 -22.80 -9.00
CA PHE A 169 -4.47 -23.69 -7.99
C PHE A 169 -4.67 -25.08 -8.59
N THR A 170 -4.29 -26.10 -7.83
CA THR A 170 -4.54 -27.51 -8.16
C THR A 170 -5.32 -28.17 -7.06
N VAL A 171 -6.38 -28.91 -7.43
CA VAL A 171 -7.21 -29.67 -6.51
C VAL A 171 -7.18 -31.14 -6.90
N GLU A 172 -6.67 -31.99 -6.00
CA GLU A 172 -6.52 -33.44 -6.21
C GLU A 172 -7.34 -34.24 -5.19
N GLY A 173 -7.73 -35.46 -5.54
CA GLY A 173 -8.49 -36.34 -4.66
C GLY A 173 -9.96 -36.51 -5.05
N ASP A 174 -10.80 -36.73 -4.03
CA ASP A 174 -12.25 -36.90 -4.18
C ASP A 174 -12.97 -35.55 -3.97
N ASP A 175 -14.27 -35.46 -4.33
CA ASP A 175 -15.10 -34.26 -4.12
C ASP A 175 -14.58 -32.96 -4.76
N LEU A 176 -13.96 -33.09 -5.94
CA LEU A 176 -13.40 -31.97 -6.71
C LEU A 176 -14.42 -30.85 -6.98
N PRO A 177 -13.99 -29.58 -6.97
CA PRO A 177 -14.85 -28.43 -7.21
C PRO A 177 -15.49 -28.44 -8.59
N THR A 178 -16.72 -27.93 -8.65
CA THR A 178 -17.49 -27.75 -9.90
C THR A 178 -18.27 -26.44 -9.86
N PRO A 179 -18.82 -25.95 -10.99
CA PRO A 179 -19.64 -24.73 -10.98
C PRO A 179 -20.90 -24.81 -10.09
N ASP A 180 -21.40 -26.01 -9.83
CA ASP A 180 -22.57 -26.23 -8.96
C ASP A 180 -22.18 -26.51 -7.49
N ASN A 181 -20.88 -26.69 -7.21
CA ASN A 181 -20.31 -26.96 -5.89
C ASN A 181 -18.88 -26.37 -5.83
N PRO A 182 -18.76 -25.04 -5.66
CA PRO A 182 -17.47 -24.38 -5.54
C PRO A 182 -16.75 -24.79 -4.24
N LEU A 183 -15.43 -24.71 -4.25
CA LEU A 183 -14.57 -24.87 -3.09
C LEU A 183 -13.88 -23.53 -2.81
N THR A 184 -14.26 -22.87 -1.73
CA THR A 184 -13.61 -21.62 -1.29
C THR A 184 -12.31 -21.94 -0.59
N VAL A 185 -11.22 -21.26 -0.96
CA VAL A 185 -9.90 -21.42 -0.35
C VAL A 185 -9.34 -20.06 0.04
N LEU A 186 -8.59 -19.99 1.15
CA LEU A 186 -7.91 -18.79 1.62
C LEU A 186 -6.41 -18.87 1.30
N VAL A 187 -5.89 -17.85 0.62
CA VAL A 187 -4.46 -17.58 0.49
C VAL A 187 -4.14 -16.33 1.29
N ASP A 188 -3.25 -16.42 2.28
CA ASP A 188 -2.93 -15.30 3.16
C ASP A 188 -1.43 -15.18 3.43
N SER A 189 -0.96 -13.94 3.52
CA SER A 189 0.44 -13.65 3.88
C SER A 189 0.62 -13.26 5.35
N GLY A 190 -0.46 -12.94 6.05
CA GLY A 190 -0.42 -12.27 7.35
C GLY A 190 0.18 -10.86 7.32
N VAL A 191 0.64 -10.35 6.16
CA VAL A 191 1.20 -9.01 6.01
C VAL A 191 0.09 -8.05 5.62
N PHE A 192 -0.16 -7.05 6.46
CA PHE A 192 -1.18 -6.03 6.20
C PHE A 192 -0.93 -5.33 4.86
N GLY A 193 -1.94 -5.30 4.00
CA GLY A 193 -1.91 -4.61 2.72
C GLY A 193 -1.16 -5.33 1.60
N ALA A 194 -0.71 -6.58 1.79
CA ALA A 194 0.14 -7.29 0.82
C ALA A 194 -0.46 -7.44 -0.59
N ILE A 195 -1.79 -7.49 -0.72
CA ILE A 195 -2.41 -7.54 -2.06
C ILE A 195 -2.41 -6.17 -2.77
N GLY A 196 -2.00 -5.10 -2.07
CA GLY A 196 -1.84 -3.75 -2.61
C GLY A 196 -0.72 -3.65 -3.64
N GLU A 197 0.20 -4.61 -3.66
CA GLU A 197 1.29 -4.71 -4.63
C GLU A 197 0.85 -5.15 -6.04
N PHE A 198 -0.45 -5.36 -6.26
CA PHE A 198 -0.98 -5.88 -7.51
C PHE A 198 -2.05 -4.98 -8.11
N VAL A 199 -2.06 -4.91 -9.43
CA VAL A 199 -3.11 -4.24 -10.20
C VAL A 199 -4.41 -5.05 -10.12
N ILE A 200 -5.27 -4.71 -9.17
CA ILE A 200 -6.59 -5.37 -9.00
C ILE A 200 -7.67 -4.65 -9.83
N PHE A 201 -7.55 -3.34 -9.96
CA PHE A 201 -8.46 -2.49 -10.74
C PHE A 201 -7.67 -1.52 -11.65
N ASP A 202 -8.22 -1.21 -12.82
CA ASP A 202 -7.66 -0.21 -13.73
C ASP A 202 -7.93 1.24 -13.27
N GLU A 203 -7.36 2.23 -13.97
CA GLU A 203 -7.52 3.66 -13.65
C GLU A 203 -8.99 4.12 -13.70
N GLU A 204 -9.85 3.41 -14.43
CA GLU A 204 -11.29 3.66 -14.51
C GLU A 204 -12.10 2.90 -13.44
N GLY A 205 -11.45 2.07 -12.63
CA GLY A 205 -12.06 1.26 -11.57
C GLY A 205 -12.73 -0.03 -12.06
N ASN A 206 -12.39 -0.52 -13.25
CA ASN A 206 -12.81 -1.83 -13.73
C ASN A 206 -11.83 -2.92 -13.24
N GLU A 207 -12.32 -4.14 -13.15
CA GLU A 207 -11.51 -5.32 -12.80
C GLU A 207 -10.34 -5.49 -13.81
N ALA A 208 -9.11 -5.58 -13.29
CA ALA A 208 -7.88 -5.68 -14.10
C ALA A 208 -7.21 -7.06 -14.00
N VAL A 209 -7.91 -8.06 -13.47
CA VAL A 209 -7.40 -9.42 -13.26
C VAL A 209 -8.06 -10.41 -14.21
N GLU A 210 -7.32 -11.42 -14.65
CA GLU A 210 -7.86 -12.53 -15.44
C GLU A 210 -7.91 -13.82 -14.61
N PHE A 211 -9.02 -14.56 -14.69
CA PHE A 211 -9.13 -15.84 -13.99
C PHE A 211 -9.85 -16.91 -14.82
N GLU A 212 -9.39 -18.16 -14.67
CA GLU A 212 -10.00 -19.36 -15.24
C GLU A 212 -10.25 -20.37 -14.11
N GLY A 213 -11.40 -21.05 -14.12
CA GLY A 213 -11.73 -22.04 -13.09
C GLY A 213 -12.07 -21.46 -11.71
N ILE A 214 -12.25 -20.14 -11.61
CA ILE A 214 -12.69 -19.41 -10.41
C ILE A 214 -14.10 -18.84 -10.65
N ALA A 215 -14.98 -18.93 -9.65
CA ALA A 215 -16.30 -18.33 -9.69
C ALA A 215 -16.27 -16.92 -9.10
N GLY A 216 -16.69 -15.94 -9.91
CA GLY A 216 -16.73 -14.55 -9.45
C GLY A 216 -15.34 -13.94 -9.25
N PHE A 217 -15.34 -12.72 -8.74
CA PHE A 217 -14.12 -11.98 -8.44
C PHE A 217 -13.58 -12.43 -7.07
N PRO A 218 -12.24 -12.63 -6.90
CA PRO A 218 -11.65 -12.97 -5.61
C PRO A 218 -12.04 -11.99 -4.50
N GLU A 219 -12.32 -12.50 -3.31
CA GLU A 219 -12.68 -11.67 -2.16
C GLU A 219 -11.43 -11.32 -1.35
N VAL A 220 -11.30 -10.07 -0.90
CA VAL A 220 -10.19 -9.65 -0.05
C VAL A 220 -10.34 -10.27 1.35
N ASN A 221 -9.24 -10.79 1.92
CA ASN A 221 -9.23 -11.29 3.29
C ASN A 221 -9.39 -10.14 4.29
N GLY A 222 -10.64 -9.86 4.66
CA GLY A 222 -11.01 -8.92 5.71
C GLY A 222 -10.47 -7.50 5.51
N ALA A 223 -10.30 -6.78 6.63
CA ALA A 223 -9.81 -5.40 6.61
C ALA A 223 -8.27 -5.29 6.55
N SER A 224 -7.55 -6.40 6.71
CA SER A 224 -6.08 -6.42 6.63
C SER A 224 -5.59 -6.36 5.20
N ALA A 225 -6.38 -6.85 4.23
CA ALA A 225 -5.94 -7.01 2.84
C ALA A 225 -4.60 -7.77 2.74
N SER A 226 -4.39 -8.76 3.63
CA SER A 226 -3.19 -9.58 3.69
C SER A 226 -3.23 -10.78 2.74
N GLY A 227 -4.38 -11.03 2.14
CA GLY A 227 -4.66 -12.20 1.35
C GLY A 227 -6.01 -12.09 0.66
N PHE A 228 -6.47 -13.20 0.10
CA PHE A 228 -7.71 -13.26 -0.65
C PHE A 228 -8.31 -14.67 -0.62
N LEU A 229 -9.64 -14.73 -0.80
CA LEU A 229 -10.41 -15.94 -0.97
C LEU A 229 -10.76 -16.14 -2.44
N VAL A 230 -10.70 -17.38 -2.93
CA VAL A 230 -11.17 -17.74 -4.27
C VAL A 230 -12.12 -18.93 -4.22
N ASP A 231 -13.21 -18.83 -4.97
CA ASP A 231 -14.16 -19.94 -5.18
C ASP A 231 -13.72 -20.78 -6.37
N LEU A 232 -13.02 -21.88 -6.12
CA LEU A 232 -12.60 -22.81 -7.16
C LEU A 232 -13.81 -23.58 -7.69
N ILE A 233 -13.97 -23.63 -9.02
CA ILE A 233 -15.05 -24.37 -9.72
C ILE A 233 -14.52 -25.40 -10.71
N ALA A 234 -13.22 -25.65 -10.69
CA ALA A 234 -12.55 -26.66 -11.49
C ALA A 234 -11.33 -27.23 -10.75
N PRO A 235 -10.89 -28.46 -11.06
CA PRO A 235 -9.70 -29.07 -10.44
C PRO A 235 -8.39 -28.32 -10.71
N THR A 236 -8.39 -27.45 -11.72
CA THR A 236 -7.29 -26.53 -12.02
C THR A 236 -7.90 -25.16 -12.23
N ALA A 237 -7.35 -24.15 -11.57
CA ALA A 237 -7.77 -22.77 -11.70
C ALA A 237 -6.54 -21.85 -11.73
N SER A 238 -6.71 -20.65 -12.25
CA SER A 238 -5.65 -19.67 -12.34
C SER A 238 -6.17 -18.26 -12.13
N LEU A 239 -5.32 -17.42 -11.54
CA LEU A 239 -5.49 -15.99 -11.36
C LEU A 239 -4.23 -15.29 -11.87
N THR A 240 -4.36 -14.49 -12.92
CA THR A 240 -3.26 -13.68 -13.48
C THR A 240 -3.34 -12.27 -12.94
N LEU A 241 -2.20 -11.79 -12.47
CA LEU A 241 -1.99 -10.49 -11.81
C LEU A 241 -0.80 -9.77 -12.46
N GLU A 242 -0.81 -8.45 -12.37
CA GLU A 242 0.31 -7.58 -12.72
C GLU A 242 0.82 -6.90 -11.45
N VAL A 243 2.14 -6.77 -11.29
CA VAL A 243 2.74 -6.01 -10.20
C VAL A 243 2.45 -4.53 -10.39
N PHE A 244 1.90 -3.88 -9.37
CA PHE A 244 1.56 -2.47 -9.38
C PHE A 244 2.84 -1.61 -9.50
N ASP A 245 2.84 -0.65 -10.43
CA ASP A 245 3.88 0.39 -10.57
C ASP A 245 3.45 1.59 -9.73
N ASP A 246 4.09 1.75 -8.57
CA ASP A 246 3.71 2.78 -7.58
C ASP A 246 4.72 3.94 -7.49
N GLY A 247 5.82 3.81 -8.23
CA GLY A 247 6.82 4.84 -8.45
C GLY A 247 8.22 4.39 -8.04
N PRO A 248 9.18 5.32 -7.93
CA PRO A 248 10.56 4.90 -7.77
C PRO A 248 10.91 4.51 -6.33
N GLY A 249 11.22 3.23 -6.11
CA GLY A 249 12.28 2.80 -5.21
C GLY A 249 11.88 2.41 -3.78
N GLU A 250 11.10 1.35 -3.65
CA GLU A 250 10.73 0.64 -2.42
C GLU A 250 11.81 -0.40 -2.01
N GLY A 251 12.62 -0.84 -3.00
CA GLY A 251 13.66 -1.85 -2.84
C GLY A 251 13.12 -3.27 -3.01
N LEU A 252 13.86 -4.26 -2.48
CA LEU A 252 13.42 -5.66 -2.51
C LEU A 252 12.43 -5.93 -1.40
N GLU A 253 11.23 -6.35 -1.77
CA GLU A 253 10.18 -6.81 -0.89
C GLU A 253 9.95 -8.31 -1.03
N THR A 254 9.57 -8.97 0.06
CA THR A 254 9.32 -10.41 0.09
C THR A 254 8.00 -10.67 0.80
N PHE A 255 7.08 -11.31 0.08
CA PHE A 255 5.78 -11.72 0.60
C PHE A 255 5.65 -13.24 0.52
N ASP A 256 5.44 -13.87 1.67
CA ASP A 256 5.12 -15.29 1.77
C ASP A 256 3.61 -15.43 1.83
N PHE A 257 2.98 -16.03 0.82
CA PHE A 257 1.56 -16.33 0.78
C PHE A 257 1.34 -17.83 0.98
N GLU A 258 0.54 -18.21 1.96
CA GLU A 258 0.24 -19.59 2.31
C GLU A 258 -1.24 -19.89 2.14
N LEU A 259 -1.56 -21.10 1.69
CA LEU A 259 -2.92 -21.63 1.81
C LEU A 259 -3.18 -21.97 3.28
N ALA A 260 -4.32 -21.54 3.80
CA ALA A 260 -4.83 -22.08 5.05
C ALA A 260 -5.50 -23.43 4.81
N ASN A 261 -5.39 -24.39 5.74
CA ASN A 261 -6.28 -25.56 5.74
C ASN A 261 -7.72 -25.09 5.92
N GLY A 262 -8.65 -25.69 5.20
CA GLY A 262 -10.06 -25.37 5.31
C GLY A 262 -10.89 -26.56 5.76
N GLU A 263 -12.08 -26.30 6.25
CA GLU A 263 -12.96 -27.37 6.75
C GLU A 263 -13.31 -28.41 5.67
N LEU A 264 -13.27 -27.99 4.40
CA LEU A 264 -13.64 -28.81 3.26
C LEU A 264 -12.45 -29.27 2.41
N TYR A 265 -11.21 -28.97 2.81
CA TYR A 265 -10.01 -29.35 2.05
C TYR A 265 -8.74 -29.35 2.90
N GLU A 266 -7.77 -30.15 2.47
CA GLU A 266 -6.42 -30.14 3.03
C GLU A 266 -5.46 -29.38 2.12
N VAL A 267 -4.47 -28.72 2.69
CA VAL A 267 -3.38 -28.13 1.92
C VAL A 267 -2.38 -29.22 1.50
N ASP A 268 -2.04 -29.24 0.22
CA ASP A 268 -0.95 -30.05 -0.31
C ASP A 268 0.37 -29.58 0.31
N PRO A 269 1.05 -30.42 1.13
CA PRO A 269 2.28 -30.01 1.82
C PRO A 269 3.44 -29.71 0.86
N ASP A 270 3.40 -30.18 -0.39
CA ASP A 270 4.41 -29.87 -1.39
C ASP A 270 4.14 -28.54 -2.12
N ASN A 271 2.91 -28.01 -2.03
CA ASN A 271 2.45 -26.78 -2.71
C ASN A 271 1.62 -25.89 -1.75
N ALA A 272 2.06 -25.79 -0.49
CA ALA A 272 1.31 -25.12 0.57
C ALA A 272 1.30 -23.59 0.47
N GLY A 273 2.21 -23.01 -0.30
CA GLY A 273 2.38 -21.57 -0.40
C GLY A 273 3.39 -21.18 -1.46
N VAL A 274 3.49 -19.87 -1.70
CA VAL A 274 4.41 -19.24 -2.63
C VAL A 274 5.09 -18.05 -1.97
N THR A 275 6.37 -17.87 -2.26
CA THR A 275 7.11 -16.65 -1.89
C THR A 275 7.24 -15.79 -3.14
N LEU A 276 6.84 -14.54 -3.06
CA LEU A 276 7.05 -13.54 -4.10
C LEU A 276 8.14 -12.56 -3.64
N ASN A 277 9.14 -12.36 -4.48
CA ASN A 277 10.18 -11.37 -4.32
C ASN A 277 9.93 -10.28 -5.37
N ILE A 278 9.55 -9.09 -4.92
CA ILE A 278 9.26 -7.95 -5.79
C ILE A 278 10.45 -6.99 -5.64
N ASP A 279 11.24 -6.84 -6.70
CA ASP A 279 12.40 -5.96 -6.72
C ASP A 279 12.05 -4.63 -7.37
N ASP A 280 11.53 -3.70 -6.56
CA ASP A 280 11.43 -2.28 -6.92
C ASP A 280 12.72 -1.54 -6.51
N THR A 281 13.87 -2.09 -6.87
CA THR A 281 15.11 -1.30 -6.85
C THR A 281 15.23 -0.57 -8.17
N ALA A 282 14.92 0.73 -8.16
CA ALA A 282 15.20 1.61 -9.30
C ALA A 282 16.62 1.33 -9.83
N PRO A 283 16.79 1.06 -11.14
CA PRO A 283 18.06 0.62 -11.68
C PRO A 283 19.16 1.62 -11.33
N ALA A 284 20.23 1.13 -10.71
CA ALA A 284 21.33 1.99 -10.29
C ALA A 284 21.89 2.72 -11.51
N LEU A 285 21.75 4.05 -11.55
CA LEU A 285 22.35 4.86 -12.60
C LEU A 285 23.87 4.66 -12.55
N VAL A 286 24.43 4.04 -13.59
CA VAL A 286 25.87 3.85 -13.69
C VAL A 286 26.49 5.19 -14.09
N PRO A 287 27.40 5.77 -13.28
CA PRO A 287 28.04 7.02 -13.64
C PRO A 287 28.91 6.86 -14.91
N ASN A 288 28.61 7.65 -15.92
CA ASN A 288 29.48 7.89 -17.07
C ASN A 288 30.31 9.15 -16.81
N PHE A 289 31.63 9.04 -16.92
CA PHE A 289 32.55 10.15 -16.69
C PHE A 289 33.29 10.47 -17.99
N GLY A 290 33.23 11.72 -18.42
CA GLY A 290 34.18 12.31 -19.36
C GLY A 290 35.54 12.56 -18.71
N SER A 291 36.36 13.41 -19.32
CA SER A 291 37.75 13.62 -18.89
C SER A 291 38.02 15.03 -18.35
N LEU A 292 39.26 15.51 -18.50
CA LEU A 292 39.67 16.87 -18.12
C LEU A 292 39.96 17.74 -19.36
N ASP A 293 39.70 17.20 -20.54
CA ASP A 293 39.79 17.88 -21.83
C ASP A 293 38.36 17.99 -22.39
N GLY A 294 38.08 19.03 -23.17
CA GLY A 294 36.76 19.18 -23.81
C GLY A 294 36.47 18.07 -24.81
N GLU A 295 35.32 17.42 -24.64
CA GLU A 295 34.93 16.18 -25.31
C GLU A 295 33.53 16.25 -25.91
N THR A 296 33.18 15.22 -26.68
CA THR A 296 31.84 15.07 -27.25
C THR A 296 31.26 13.75 -26.74
N ILE A 297 30.28 13.86 -25.86
CA ILE A 297 29.52 12.78 -25.23
C ILE A 297 28.20 12.65 -25.99
N GLU A 298 28.27 11.97 -27.14
CA GLU A 298 27.11 11.66 -27.98
C GLU A 298 26.45 10.33 -27.57
N GLY A 299 25.14 10.25 -27.78
CA GLY A 299 24.39 9.00 -27.64
C GLY A 299 24.15 8.60 -26.20
N VAL A 300 24.02 9.59 -25.30
CA VAL A 300 23.48 9.39 -23.96
C VAL A 300 22.06 8.83 -24.13
N GLY A 301 21.82 7.66 -23.56
CA GLY A 301 20.55 6.95 -23.65
C GLY A 301 19.46 7.57 -22.78
N SER A 302 18.66 6.70 -22.16
CA SER A 302 17.65 7.09 -21.17
C SER A 302 18.11 6.69 -19.78
N ASN A 303 17.73 7.43 -18.76
CA ASN A 303 18.09 7.14 -17.37
C ASN A 303 19.61 6.95 -17.19
N GLU A 304 20.40 7.87 -17.73
CA GLU A 304 21.86 7.89 -17.53
C GLU A 304 22.28 8.95 -16.50
N LEU A 305 23.40 8.69 -15.82
CA LEU A 305 24.07 9.67 -14.96
C LEU A 305 25.40 10.04 -15.60
N THR A 306 25.49 11.23 -16.17
CA THR A 306 26.64 11.66 -16.98
C THR A 306 27.33 12.87 -16.36
N PHE A 307 28.66 12.81 -16.30
CA PHE A 307 29.54 13.86 -15.82
C PHE A 307 30.50 14.24 -16.95
N GLY A 308 30.43 15.48 -17.47
CA GLY A 308 31.34 16.02 -18.49
C GLY A 308 32.77 16.05 -18.00
N GLY A 309 33.02 16.83 -16.93
CA GLY A 309 34.32 16.86 -16.27
C GLY A 309 34.93 18.24 -16.32
N ALA A 310 36.17 18.36 -16.78
CA ALA A 310 36.76 19.68 -17.00
C ALA A 310 36.99 19.91 -18.49
N GLY A 311 36.94 21.17 -18.91
CA GLY A 311 37.04 21.54 -20.33
C GLY A 311 35.67 21.71 -20.95
N ASP A 312 35.65 22.21 -22.19
CA ASP A 312 34.41 22.58 -22.87
C ASP A 312 33.78 21.33 -23.53
N ASP A 313 32.77 20.75 -22.91
CA ASP A 313 32.14 19.50 -23.31
C ASP A 313 30.87 19.72 -24.16
N LEU A 314 30.56 18.75 -25.03
CA LEU A 314 29.27 18.65 -25.71
C LEU A 314 28.54 17.38 -25.25
N ILE A 315 27.37 17.53 -24.64
CA ILE A 315 26.54 16.42 -24.14
C ILE A 315 25.23 16.37 -24.93
N ASP A 316 24.98 15.26 -25.64
CA ASP A 316 23.79 15.07 -26.49
C ASP A 316 22.94 13.87 -26.02
N THR A 317 21.70 14.16 -25.65
CA THR A 317 20.70 13.22 -25.11
C THR A 317 19.50 13.00 -26.04
N VAL A 318 19.48 13.62 -27.23
CA VAL A 318 18.31 13.61 -28.13
C VAL A 318 17.97 12.21 -28.65
N GLY A 319 18.93 11.28 -28.60
CA GLY A 319 18.71 9.88 -28.95
C GLY A 319 17.95 9.05 -27.90
N GLY A 320 17.83 9.56 -26.67
CA GLY A 320 17.18 8.89 -25.54
C GLY A 320 15.70 9.26 -25.36
N THR A 321 15.06 8.63 -24.37
CA THR A 321 13.67 8.90 -23.96
C THR A 321 13.57 9.77 -22.70
N GLY A 322 14.70 10.28 -22.20
CA GLY A 322 14.75 11.15 -21.01
C GLY A 322 15.21 10.47 -19.73
N GLY A 323 14.96 11.12 -18.60
CA GLY A 323 15.33 10.67 -17.26
C GLY A 323 16.82 10.84 -16.94
N ASN A 324 17.58 11.53 -17.79
CA ASN A 324 19.02 11.67 -17.59
C ASN A 324 19.36 12.69 -16.51
N ARG A 325 20.50 12.48 -15.85
CA ARG A 325 21.10 13.40 -14.87
C ARG A 325 22.48 13.81 -15.38
N LEU A 326 22.60 15.04 -15.86
CA LEU A 326 23.75 15.54 -16.59
C LEU A 326 24.45 16.63 -15.78
N TYR A 327 25.78 16.55 -15.71
CA TYR A 327 26.63 17.48 -14.97
C TYR A 327 27.82 17.89 -15.84
N GLY A 328 27.84 19.12 -16.35
CA GLY A 328 28.97 19.65 -17.16
C GLY A 328 30.24 19.79 -16.32
N GLN A 329 30.05 20.40 -15.14
CA GLN A 329 31.04 20.73 -14.12
C GLN A 329 31.85 21.99 -14.40
N SER A 330 32.96 21.96 -15.15
CA SER A 330 33.77 23.16 -15.35
C SER A 330 34.27 23.29 -16.78
N GLY A 331 34.12 24.46 -17.37
CA GLY A 331 34.35 24.67 -18.80
C GLY A 331 33.12 25.31 -19.43
N ASP A 332 33.24 25.76 -20.67
CA ASP A 332 32.09 26.35 -21.38
C ASP A 332 31.34 25.22 -22.11
N ASP A 333 30.43 24.54 -21.42
CA ASP A 333 29.79 23.32 -21.86
C ASP A 333 28.60 23.57 -22.78
N THR A 334 28.21 22.55 -23.53
CA THR A 334 27.09 22.59 -24.48
C THR A 334 26.21 21.36 -24.35
N PHE A 335 24.97 21.58 -23.94
CA PHE A 335 23.97 20.53 -23.76
C PHE A 335 22.95 20.58 -24.90
N ILE A 336 22.71 19.44 -25.52
CA ILE A 336 21.58 19.23 -26.44
C ILE A 336 20.62 18.28 -25.74
N LEU A 337 19.52 18.83 -25.24
CA LEU A 337 18.58 18.13 -24.37
C LEU A 337 17.38 17.60 -25.15
N GLY A 338 17.08 16.31 -24.90
CA GLY A 338 15.86 15.65 -25.32
C GLY A 338 14.69 16.11 -24.47
N SER A 339 13.97 15.16 -23.86
CA SER A 339 12.85 15.45 -22.95
C SER A 339 13.12 14.84 -21.59
N ASP A 340 12.51 15.38 -20.53
CA ASP A 340 12.57 14.84 -19.16
C ASP A 340 14.00 14.64 -18.59
N ASP A 341 14.95 15.49 -18.98
CA ASP A 341 16.32 15.46 -18.46
C ASP A 341 16.54 16.50 -17.35
N ARG A 342 17.51 16.24 -16.47
CA ARG A 342 18.01 17.17 -15.47
C ARG A 342 19.45 17.54 -15.79
N ALA A 343 19.71 18.81 -16.08
CA ALA A 343 21.04 19.28 -16.45
C ALA A 343 21.54 20.37 -15.51
N LEU A 344 22.79 20.25 -15.08
CA LEU A 344 23.55 21.27 -14.37
C LEU A 344 24.80 21.59 -15.19
N GLY A 345 24.93 22.84 -15.64
CA GLY A 345 26.10 23.33 -16.38
C GLY A 345 27.33 23.33 -15.50
N GLY A 346 27.35 24.24 -14.52
CA GLY A 346 28.35 24.25 -13.47
C GLY A 346 29.08 25.59 -13.41
N ALA A 347 30.33 25.64 -13.84
CA ALA A 347 31.10 26.87 -13.91
C ALA A 347 31.67 27.06 -15.31
N GLY A 348 31.42 28.22 -15.91
CA GLY A 348 31.74 28.52 -17.31
C GLY A 348 30.53 29.09 -18.02
N ASP A 349 30.71 29.62 -19.23
CA ASP A 349 29.61 30.19 -19.99
C ASP A 349 28.89 29.06 -20.77
N ASP A 350 27.91 28.40 -20.13
CA ASP A 350 27.28 27.18 -20.66
C ASP A 350 26.14 27.46 -21.66
N ARG A 351 25.87 26.49 -22.55
CA ARG A 351 24.83 26.58 -23.58
C ARG A 351 23.88 25.39 -23.54
N PHE A 352 22.59 25.64 -23.34
CA PHE A 352 21.54 24.61 -23.31
C PHE A 352 20.61 24.76 -24.52
N PHE A 353 20.59 23.76 -25.40
CA PHE A 353 19.67 23.65 -26.53
C PHE A 353 18.55 22.67 -26.19
N LEU A 354 17.36 23.21 -25.92
CA LEU A 354 16.20 22.42 -25.53
C LEU A 354 15.45 22.00 -26.80
N LEU A 355 15.58 20.74 -27.20
CA LEU A 355 14.91 20.18 -28.38
C LEU A 355 13.65 19.38 -28.03
N GLY A 356 13.49 18.98 -26.76
CA GLY A 356 12.26 18.43 -26.20
C GLY A 356 11.70 19.25 -25.03
N GLY A 357 10.80 18.64 -24.27
CA GLY A 357 10.06 19.29 -23.17
C GLY A 357 10.34 18.67 -21.81
N ASP A 358 9.81 19.27 -20.75
CA ASP A 358 9.89 18.77 -19.36
C ASP A 358 11.32 18.64 -18.78
N ASN A 359 12.32 19.25 -19.42
CA ASN A 359 13.66 19.30 -18.85
C ASN A 359 13.73 20.26 -17.65
N THR A 360 14.58 19.96 -16.67
CA THR A 360 14.91 20.87 -15.56
C THR A 360 16.38 21.26 -15.65
N ILE A 361 16.65 22.55 -15.83
CA ILE A 361 17.98 23.07 -16.13
C ILE A 361 18.43 24.07 -15.06
N THR A 362 19.69 23.94 -14.64
CA THR A 362 20.43 24.90 -13.82
C THR A 362 21.67 25.29 -14.62
N GLY A 363 21.84 26.58 -14.91
CA GLY A 363 23.03 27.08 -15.62
C GLY A 363 24.26 26.94 -14.74
N GLY A 364 24.26 27.59 -13.58
CA GLY A 364 25.35 27.57 -12.63
C GLY A 364 25.98 28.94 -12.42
N GLN A 365 27.28 29.05 -12.64
CA GLN A 365 28.06 30.28 -12.49
C GLN A 365 28.43 30.82 -13.86
N ASP A 366 28.61 32.14 -13.95
CA ASP A 366 28.99 32.86 -15.17
C ASP A 366 27.81 32.97 -16.16
N MET A 367 28.04 33.31 -17.44
CA MET A 367 26.97 33.78 -18.34
C MET A 367 26.40 32.63 -19.18
N ASP A 368 25.24 32.13 -18.77
CA ASP A 368 24.62 30.96 -19.41
C ASP A 368 23.60 31.33 -20.49
N GLN A 369 23.39 30.39 -21.42
CA GLN A 369 22.43 30.53 -22.52
C GLN A 369 21.42 29.40 -22.52
N PHE A 370 20.14 29.75 -22.40
CA PHE A 370 19.03 28.81 -22.43
C PHE A 370 18.22 28.99 -23.73
N TRP A 371 18.49 28.15 -24.73
CA TRP A 371 17.79 28.16 -26.01
C TRP A 371 16.50 27.33 -25.93
N ILE A 372 15.41 27.99 -25.56
CA ILE A 372 14.11 27.39 -25.20
C ILE A 372 13.24 27.00 -26.40
N ALA A 373 13.64 27.39 -27.61
CA ALA A 373 13.03 26.95 -28.85
C ALA A 373 14.05 27.02 -29.99
N ASN A 374 14.17 25.94 -30.75
CA ASN A 374 15.21 25.75 -31.76
C ASN A 374 14.59 25.13 -33.03
N ALA A 375 14.19 25.98 -33.97
CA ALA A 375 13.44 25.65 -35.19
C ALA A 375 12.03 25.07 -34.98
N ASP A 376 11.78 24.44 -33.83
CA ASP A 376 10.49 23.90 -33.40
C ASP A 376 10.14 24.38 -31.98
N ILE A 377 8.85 24.28 -31.66
CA ILE A 377 8.28 24.55 -30.33
C ILE A 377 8.36 23.25 -29.51
N PRO A 378 8.87 23.27 -28.25
CA PRO A 378 8.94 22.07 -27.44
C PRO A 378 7.53 21.53 -27.12
N PRO A 379 7.34 20.21 -27.00
CA PRO A 379 6.03 19.60 -26.73
C PRO A 379 5.47 19.92 -25.34
N ALA A 380 6.35 20.30 -24.40
CA ALA A 380 6.02 20.73 -23.05
C ALA A 380 7.04 21.80 -22.60
N ALA A 381 6.65 22.62 -21.63
CA ALA A 381 7.51 23.69 -21.13
C ALA A 381 8.73 23.12 -20.39
N ASN A 382 9.90 23.69 -20.64
CA ASN A 382 11.10 23.36 -19.86
C ASN A 382 11.21 24.26 -18.62
N THR A 383 11.85 23.79 -17.57
CA THR A 383 12.03 24.55 -16.31
C THR A 383 13.48 25.00 -16.17
N ILE A 384 13.71 26.31 -16.04
CA ILE A 384 15.03 26.91 -15.77
C ILE A 384 15.01 27.43 -14.35
N THR A 385 16.01 27.05 -13.55
CA THR A 385 15.93 27.16 -12.09
C THR A 385 16.66 28.35 -11.48
N ASP A 386 17.61 28.95 -12.20
CA ASP A 386 18.56 29.92 -11.66
C ASP A 386 18.84 31.13 -12.56
N PHE A 387 18.04 31.35 -13.61
CA PHE A 387 18.23 32.45 -14.57
C PHE A 387 18.46 33.81 -13.90
N GLU A 388 19.60 34.45 -14.17
CA GLU A 388 19.99 35.77 -13.68
C GLU A 388 19.95 36.83 -14.79
N SER A 389 18.96 37.73 -14.71
CA SER A 389 18.81 38.84 -15.66
C SER A 389 20.03 39.77 -15.64
N GLY A 390 20.56 40.04 -16.84
CA GLY A 390 21.76 40.85 -17.04
C GLY A 390 23.08 40.06 -17.02
N GLU A 391 23.03 38.77 -16.73
CA GLU A 391 24.14 37.81 -16.85
C GLU A 391 23.80 36.77 -17.92
N ASP A 392 22.68 36.08 -17.75
CA ASP A 392 22.21 35.01 -18.64
C ASP A 392 21.39 35.51 -19.82
N VAL A 393 21.21 34.64 -20.81
CA VAL A 393 20.41 34.91 -22.01
C VAL A 393 19.42 33.79 -22.33
N ILE A 394 18.19 34.18 -22.67
CA ILE A 394 17.16 33.28 -23.19
C ILE A 394 17.17 33.34 -24.72
N GLY A 395 17.49 32.22 -25.34
CA GLY A 395 17.58 32.09 -26.79
C GLY A 395 16.31 31.57 -27.44
N VAL A 396 15.93 32.14 -28.58
CA VAL A 396 14.92 31.59 -29.49
C VAL A 396 15.50 31.61 -30.90
N ALA A 397 15.58 30.45 -31.54
CA ALA A 397 16.14 30.31 -32.88
C ALA A 397 15.17 29.65 -33.86
N GLY A 398 15.20 30.07 -35.12
CA GLY A 398 14.57 29.35 -36.23
C GLY A 398 13.04 29.45 -36.35
N LEU A 399 12.39 30.31 -35.56
CA LEU A 399 10.93 30.51 -35.58
C LEU A 399 10.47 31.78 -36.31
N ASP A 400 11.39 32.61 -36.81
CA ASP A 400 11.10 33.92 -37.44
C ASP A 400 10.25 34.87 -36.56
N ILE A 401 10.45 34.83 -35.24
CA ILE A 401 9.78 35.68 -34.24
C ILE A 401 10.73 36.65 -33.54
N GLY A 402 10.18 37.63 -32.83
CA GLY A 402 10.90 38.53 -31.94
C GLY A 402 10.28 38.61 -30.54
N PHE A 403 10.87 39.48 -29.70
CA PHE A 403 10.46 39.64 -28.30
C PHE A 403 8.97 39.99 -28.13
N ASP A 404 8.43 40.83 -29.01
CA ASP A 404 7.03 41.27 -28.94
C ASP A 404 6.03 40.13 -29.24
N ASP A 405 6.48 39.00 -29.79
CA ASP A 405 5.65 37.83 -30.08
C ASP A 405 5.51 36.88 -28.87
N LEU A 406 6.35 37.03 -27.85
CA LEU A 406 6.34 36.19 -26.65
C LEU A 406 5.30 36.65 -25.64
N GLY A 407 4.60 35.69 -25.03
CA GLY A 407 3.81 35.89 -23.83
C GLY A 407 4.67 35.65 -22.59
N ILE A 408 4.91 36.70 -21.80
CA ILE A 408 5.66 36.63 -20.53
C ILE A 408 4.69 36.90 -19.39
N THR A 409 4.40 35.88 -18.57
CA THR A 409 3.34 35.93 -17.56
C THR A 409 3.85 35.44 -16.21
N GLN A 410 3.57 36.20 -15.15
CA GLN A 410 3.87 35.77 -13.77
C GLN A 410 2.93 34.64 -13.33
N GLN A 411 3.50 33.60 -12.71
CA GLN A 411 2.79 32.51 -12.06
C GLN A 411 3.37 32.27 -10.66
N GLY A 412 2.71 32.81 -9.63
CA GLY A 412 3.27 32.79 -8.27
C GLY A 412 4.60 33.55 -8.23
N ASP A 413 5.65 32.90 -7.75
CA ASP A 413 7.02 33.46 -7.70
C ASP A 413 7.81 33.25 -9.01
N ASP A 414 7.23 32.55 -10.00
CA ASP A 414 7.89 32.13 -11.23
C ASP A 414 7.36 32.90 -12.46
N THR A 415 8.08 32.84 -13.58
CA THR A 415 7.66 33.42 -14.86
C THR A 415 7.47 32.35 -15.93
N LEU A 416 6.32 32.35 -16.61
CA LEU A 416 6.08 31.52 -17.79
C LEU A 416 6.34 32.32 -19.08
N ILE A 417 7.13 31.74 -19.98
CA ILE A 417 7.36 32.22 -21.35
C ILE A 417 6.60 31.31 -22.32
N SER A 418 5.83 31.92 -23.21
CA SER A 418 4.94 31.25 -24.15
C SER A 418 4.99 31.89 -25.53
N LEU A 419 4.60 31.14 -26.56
CA LEU A 419 4.32 31.63 -27.90
C LEU A 419 2.87 31.30 -28.25
N GLY A 420 2.00 32.30 -28.19
CA GLY A 420 0.55 32.07 -28.34
C GLY A 420 -0.01 31.25 -27.17
N ASN A 421 -0.44 30.01 -27.44
CA ASN A 421 -0.92 29.08 -26.41
C ASN A 421 0.12 28.03 -26.03
N ASP A 422 1.25 27.98 -26.73
CA ASP A 422 2.28 26.98 -26.51
C ASP A 422 3.25 27.49 -25.45
N GLU A 423 3.49 26.69 -24.42
CA GLU A 423 4.38 27.02 -23.32
C GLU A 423 5.82 26.60 -23.68
N LEU A 424 6.77 27.53 -23.60
CA LEU A 424 8.16 27.29 -24.02
C LEU A 424 9.03 26.95 -22.80
N ALA A 425 8.99 27.81 -21.79
CA ALA A 425 9.79 27.64 -20.59
C ALA A 425 9.19 28.36 -19.37
N LYS A 426 9.48 27.81 -18.20
CA LYS A 426 9.19 28.38 -16.89
C LYS A 426 10.50 28.75 -16.20
N LEU A 427 10.64 30.00 -15.79
CA LEU A 427 11.77 30.50 -15.02
C LEU A 427 11.40 30.55 -13.54
N LEU A 428 12.07 29.76 -12.71
CA LEU A 428 11.77 29.71 -11.27
C LEU A 428 12.31 30.94 -10.56
N GLY A 429 11.52 31.51 -9.66
CA GLY A 429 11.92 32.66 -8.84
C GLY A 429 12.18 33.97 -9.60
N VAL A 430 11.95 34.01 -10.90
CA VAL A 430 12.12 35.21 -11.74
C VAL A 430 10.81 36.01 -11.78
N THR A 431 10.93 37.32 -11.55
CA THR A 431 9.79 38.24 -11.67
C THR A 431 9.61 38.69 -13.13
N ALA A 432 8.43 38.45 -13.70
CA ALA A 432 8.13 38.66 -15.12
C ALA A 432 8.35 40.09 -15.59
N SER A 433 8.13 41.09 -14.71
CA SER A 433 8.31 42.50 -15.05
C SER A 433 9.78 42.95 -15.10
N ASP A 434 10.70 42.12 -14.61
CA ASP A 434 12.13 42.41 -14.61
C ASP A 434 12.78 41.98 -15.94
N LEU A 435 12.14 41.08 -16.69
CA LEU A 435 12.56 40.65 -18.02
C LEU A 435 12.28 41.73 -19.08
N THR A 436 13.26 41.92 -19.94
CA THR A 436 13.24 42.88 -21.03
C THR A 436 13.79 42.23 -22.31
N ALA A 437 13.67 42.92 -23.45
CA ALA A 437 14.27 42.44 -24.70
C ALA A 437 15.81 42.28 -24.64
N ALA A 438 16.49 42.78 -23.61
CA ALA A 438 17.93 42.59 -23.43
C ALA A 438 18.29 41.20 -22.89
N ASP A 439 17.34 40.54 -22.22
CA ASP A 439 17.48 39.19 -21.67
C ASP A 439 17.27 38.09 -22.73
N PHE A 440 16.95 38.48 -23.97
CA PHE A 440 16.59 37.57 -25.05
C PHE A 440 17.47 37.72 -26.28
N ALA A 441 17.82 36.60 -26.89
CA ALA A 441 18.49 36.53 -28.18
C ALA A 441 17.59 35.84 -29.21
N PHE A 442 17.47 36.44 -30.40
CA PHE A 442 16.72 35.88 -31.53
C PHE A 442 17.66 35.64 -32.71
N ALA A 443 17.57 34.45 -33.31
CA ALA A 443 18.41 34.06 -34.44
C ALA A 443 17.64 33.30 -35.53
N ASP A 444 18.00 33.51 -36.80
CA ASP A 444 17.44 32.73 -37.93
C ASP A 444 17.83 31.23 -37.83
N SER A 445 18.98 30.96 -37.24
CA SER A 445 19.50 29.62 -36.92
C SER A 445 20.58 29.74 -35.85
N VAL A 446 20.74 28.72 -35.03
CA VAL A 446 21.84 28.63 -34.05
C VAL A 446 22.87 27.59 -34.53
N THR A 447 24.15 27.87 -34.36
CA THR A 447 25.20 26.86 -34.60
C THR A 447 25.47 26.19 -33.27
N ILE A 448 25.24 24.87 -33.20
CA ILE A 448 25.59 24.04 -32.05
C ILE A 448 27.11 23.85 -32.04
#